data_AF-U6GLZ2-F1
#
_entry.id   AF-U6GLZ2-F1
#
_cell.length_a   1.000
_cell.length_b   1.000
_cell.length_c   1.000
_cell.angle_alpha   90.00
_cell.angle_beta   90.00
_cell.angle_gamma   90.00
#
_symmetry.space_group_name_H-M   'P 1'
#
loop_
_entity.id
_entity.type
_entity.pdbx_description
1 polymer ?
#
loop_
_entity_poly.entity_id
_entity_poly.type
_entity_poly.pdbx_seq_one_letter_code
_entity_poly.pdbx_strand_id
1 'polypeptide(L)'
;MHLMLRPCGAELGAAATAGGAAGGERTAAPPAPGRAAGEAASAAAPGTAAAAARGGAAAAGAAGGGAGDQLTSALQKLTEFRSRHRKTVDGRLCAAAFVHEGQTYTDCTDARSPDGTTGREWCYVEVQLLGKGPRDWEFCAPALNYNALRAFVRKEFDSLVATNDEMIESLDVEEQRLQGMLFRYQGVCGAAHAALKETSGQVENRLQRGVHCLDRLKTSLKEIGLIESAIQDVKMDIEREGAASLKDSKNCLVGTDSSWRLTADLLLSTQKPIAELLWSSGAKEPEVIPGKYFFSSDVAPTPKFSGLNPKVFDSGFLYNGVQPFIDNRDHFLVDVPLRYMGRRLLRSLYQPNIDAFSLELNIPSILFIASFKNEPLPLEPPKGSWWIAHDTHETLTLLSGVDATGRALEAHRLGIHFISVHTPGEIQFKVSRTAVPFIIFVEPRRGDAFSCDGEEEVLSLAGGPVFSECESTSEQPDGFDCMAGLNGKHLDRRFGTWRTKGG
;
A
#
# COMPACT_ATOMS: atom_id res chain seq x y z
N MET A 1 50.99 51.06 8.69
CA MET A 1 51.07 51.11 10.16
C MET A 1 51.55 49.76 10.65
N HIS A 2 52.64 49.76 11.43
CA HIS A 2 53.24 48.61 12.15
C HIS A 2 52.17 47.80 12.92
N LEU A 3 52.29 46.49 13.15
CA LEU A 3 53.43 45.79 13.78
C LEU A 3 53.60 44.34 13.31
N MET A 4 54.85 43.89 13.35
CA MET A 4 55.32 42.51 13.22
C MET A 4 55.12 41.71 14.51
N LEU A 5 55.12 40.36 14.42
CA LEU A 5 56.16 39.51 15.01
C LEU A 5 56.10 38.08 14.44
N ARG A 6 57.27 37.60 14.02
CA ARG A 6 57.70 36.24 13.63
C ARG A 6 58.57 35.70 14.83
N PRO A 7 59.28 34.55 14.76
CA PRO A 7 58.90 33.13 14.76
C PRO A 7 59.69 32.32 15.84
N CYS A 8 59.54 30.98 15.88
CA CYS A 8 60.53 29.95 16.31
C CYS A 8 59.96 28.59 15.85
N GLY A 9 60.58 27.65 15.13
CA GLY A 9 61.97 27.43 14.73
C GLY A 9 62.65 26.34 15.57
N ALA A 10 62.70 25.07 15.11
CA ALA A 10 63.90 24.20 15.18
C ALA A 10 63.66 22.76 14.63
N GLU A 11 64.71 22.25 14.00
CA GLU A 11 64.92 20.99 13.26
C GLU A 11 65.25 19.74 14.14
N LEU A 12 65.51 18.63 13.43
CA LEU A 12 66.29 17.41 13.77
C LEU A 12 65.46 16.31 14.46
N GLY A 13 65.48 15.03 14.06
CA GLY A 13 66.34 14.26 13.18
C GLY A 13 66.34 12.79 13.68
N ALA A 14 66.89 11.88 12.86
CA ALA A 14 67.36 10.53 13.19
C ALA A 14 66.48 9.31 12.80
N ALA A 15 67.22 8.36 12.22
CA ALA A 15 66.86 7.09 11.63
C ALA A 15 67.27 5.92 12.53
N ALA A 16 66.65 4.74 12.33
CA ALA A 16 67.21 3.38 12.50
C ALA A 16 66.07 2.37 12.25
N THR A 17 66.02 1.59 11.16
CA THR A 17 66.73 0.32 10.84
C THR A 17 66.52 -0.86 11.80
N ALA A 18 65.88 -1.89 11.24
CA ALA A 18 66.28 -3.31 11.18
C ALA A 18 65.92 -4.32 12.29
N GLY A 19 65.53 -5.52 11.81
CA GLY A 19 65.52 -6.82 12.51
C GLY A 19 64.10 -7.33 12.80
N GLY A 20 63.57 -8.44 12.26
CA GLY A 20 64.20 -9.67 11.75
C GLY A 20 64.04 -10.81 12.77
N ALA A 21 63.57 -11.97 12.29
CA ALA A 21 63.42 -13.30 12.95
C ALA A 21 61.98 -13.63 13.40
N ALA A 22 61.24 -14.58 12.78
CA ALA A 22 61.47 -16.02 12.57
C ALA A 22 61.09 -16.89 13.78
N GLY A 23 60.13 -17.81 13.55
CA GLY A 23 60.03 -19.13 14.19
C GLY A 23 59.04 -19.26 15.35
N GLY A 24 58.11 -20.22 15.25
CA GLY A 24 57.35 -20.63 16.42
C GLY A 24 56.05 -21.42 16.20
N GLU A 25 56.11 -22.49 15.42
CA GLU A 25 55.08 -23.54 15.35
C GLU A 25 54.87 -24.19 16.73
N ARG A 26 53.65 -24.13 17.30
CA ARG A 26 53.14 -25.11 18.27
C ARG A 26 51.62 -25.28 18.21
N THR A 27 51.25 -26.52 17.96
CA THR A 27 49.94 -27.16 18.11
C THR A 27 49.49 -27.22 19.57
N ALA A 28 48.20 -27.03 19.84
CA ALA A 28 47.48 -27.66 20.94
C ALA A 28 45.96 -27.60 20.72
N ALA A 29 45.34 -28.78 20.81
CA ALA A 29 43.92 -29.08 20.68
C ALA A 29 43.13 -28.71 21.98
N PRO A 30 41.78 -28.83 21.98
CA PRO A 30 40.88 -28.13 22.91
C PRO A 30 40.53 -28.94 24.16
N PRO A 31 39.83 -28.35 25.14
CA PRO A 31 39.00 -29.11 26.06
C PRO A 31 37.50 -28.76 25.94
N ALA A 32 36.69 -29.80 25.89
CA ALA A 32 35.29 -29.83 26.33
C ALA A 32 35.21 -30.68 27.62
N PRO A 33 34.03 -30.97 28.19
CA PRO A 33 33.07 -30.08 28.83
C PRO A 33 32.84 -30.47 30.33
N GLY A 34 32.37 -29.53 31.16
CA GLY A 34 32.07 -29.77 32.57
C GLY A 34 30.58 -29.68 32.91
N ARG A 35 29.99 -30.82 33.28
CA ARG A 35 28.65 -31.02 33.87
C ARG A 35 28.68 -30.83 35.40
N ALA A 36 27.66 -30.20 35.97
CA ALA A 36 27.03 -30.49 37.28
C ALA A 36 25.73 -29.67 37.34
N ALA A 37 24.49 -30.20 37.37
CA ALA A 37 23.83 -31.15 38.27
C ALA A 37 23.76 -30.66 39.73
N GLY A 38 22.53 -30.39 40.19
CA GLY A 38 22.19 -30.03 41.58
C GLY A 38 20.74 -29.57 41.72
N GLU A 39 19.83 -30.54 41.85
CA GLU A 39 18.39 -30.43 42.12
C GLU A 39 18.05 -30.02 43.57
N ALA A 40 16.90 -29.38 43.77
CA ALA A 40 15.86 -29.66 44.79
C ALA A 40 14.74 -28.60 44.62
N ALA A 41 13.51 -28.84 44.15
CA ALA A 41 12.43 -29.76 44.54
C ALA A 41 11.63 -29.36 45.80
N SER A 42 10.42 -28.80 45.60
CA SER A 42 9.15 -29.19 46.25
C SER A 42 8.00 -28.36 45.61
N ALA A 43 7.11 -28.88 44.77
CA ALA A 43 6.02 -29.83 45.00
C ALA A 43 4.79 -29.24 45.73
N ALA A 44 3.75 -28.92 44.96
CA ALA A 44 2.33 -29.15 45.28
C ALA A 44 1.49 -29.04 43.99
N ALA A 45 0.83 -30.14 43.63
CA ALA A 45 -0.04 -30.33 42.46
C ALA A 45 -1.52 -30.48 42.95
N PRO A 46 -2.49 -30.98 42.15
CA PRO A 46 -2.93 -30.64 40.79
C PRO A 46 -4.45 -30.37 40.72
N GLY A 47 -4.93 -29.81 39.60
CA GLY A 47 -6.36 -29.67 39.29
C GLY A 47 -6.64 -29.83 37.79
N THR A 48 -6.95 -31.08 37.40
CA THR A 48 -7.75 -31.52 36.24
C THR A 48 -7.38 -31.02 34.84
N ALA A 49 -6.63 -31.87 34.12
CA ALA A 49 -6.56 -31.92 32.67
C ALA A 49 -7.74 -32.74 32.09
N ALA A 50 -8.38 -32.24 31.04
CA ALA A 50 -9.21 -33.03 30.14
C ALA A 50 -8.40 -33.29 28.86
N ALA A 51 -7.98 -34.54 28.71
CA ALA A 51 -7.38 -35.07 27.50
C ALA A 51 -8.47 -35.39 26.47
N ALA A 52 -8.25 -35.02 25.21
CA ALA A 52 -8.99 -35.59 24.08
C ALA A 52 -7.96 -36.05 23.05
N ALA A 53 -7.80 -37.36 22.96
CA ALA A 53 -7.03 -38.02 21.91
C ALA A 53 -7.97 -38.96 21.14
N ARG A 54 -7.81 -38.90 19.82
CA ARG A 54 -8.11 -39.92 18.79
C ARG A 54 -9.56 -40.21 18.44
N GLY A 55 -9.83 -40.07 17.14
CA GLY A 55 -10.49 -41.11 16.36
C GLY A 55 -11.69 -40.64 15.54
N GLY A 56 -11.69 -41.01 14.25
CA GLY A 56 -12.93 -41.33 13.55
C GLY A 56 -13.35 -40.37 12.45
N ALA A 57 -12.97 -40.72 11.22
CA ALA A 57 -13.76 -40.38 10.05
C ALA A 57 -15.20 -40.92 10.21
N ALA A 58 -16.19 -40.04 10.07
CA ALA A 58 -17.59 -40.37 9.80
C ALA A 58 -18.20 -39.15 9.07
N ALA A 59 -18.36 -39.21 7.75
CA ALA A 59 -19.59 -39.69 7.13
C ALA A 59 -20.83 -39.01 7.73
N ALA A 60 -21.17 -37.83 7.19
CA ALA A 60 -22.49 -37.24 7.36
C ALA A 60 -23.52 -38.15 6.67
N GLY A 61 -24.13 -39.02 7.48
CA GLY A 61 -25.26 -39.85 7.11
C GLY A 61 -26.50 -38.99 6.87
N ALA A 62 -26.95 -38.98 5.62
CA ALA A 62 -28.29 -38.56 5.26
C ALA A 62 -29.28 -39.59 5.85
N ALA A 63 -30.01 -39.16 6.88
CA ALA A 63 -31.21 -39.85 7.36
C ALA A 63 -32.35 -39.57 6.37
N GLY A 64 -32.52 -40.49 5.41
CA GLY A 64 -33.64 -40.62 4.50
C GLY A 64 -33.85 -42.10 4.18
N GLY A 65 -34.03 -42.90 5.24
CA GLY A 65 -34.19 -44.35 5.18
C GLY A 65 -35.53 -44.77 4.60
N GLY A 66 -35.48 -45.75 3.69
CA GLY A 66 -36.65 -46.44 3.14
C GLY A 66 -36.40 -47.13 1.81
N ALA A 67 -35.64 -46.50 0.91
CA ALA A 67 -35.42 -47.02 -0.46
C ALA A 67 -34.03 -47.66 -0.70
N GLY A 68 -33.00 -47.26 0.06
CA GLY A 68 -31.62 -47.74 -0.14
C GLY A 68 -31.34 -49.16 0.35
N ASP A 69 -31.97 -49.59 1.45
CA ASP A 69 -31.78 -50.95 2.01
C ASP A 69 -32.49 -52.04 1.18
N GLN A 70 -33.62 -51.71 0.54
CA GLN A 70 -34.27 -52.62 -0.41
C GLN A 70 -33.45 -52.76 -1.70
N LEU A 71 -32.83 -51.66 -2.18
CA LEU A 71 -32.00 -51.69 -3.37
C LEU A 71 -30.69 -52.46 -3.13
N THR A 72 -30.02 -52.25 -1.99
CA THR A 72 -28.81 -53.01 -1.63
C THR A 72 -29.10 -54.49 -1.40
N SER A 73 -30.23 -54.84 -0.76
CA SER A 73 -30.65 -56.24 -0.59
C SER A 73 -31.06 -56.90 -1.92
N ALA A 74 -31.75 -56.17 -2.81
CA ALA A 74 -32.10 -56.65 -4.15
C ALA A 74 -30.85 -56.82 -5.04
N LEU A 75 -29.92 -55.86 -4.99
CA LEU A 75 -28.62 -55.95 -5.67
C LEU A 75 -27.79 -57.12 -5.13
N GLN A 76 -27.80 -57.36 -3.81
CA GLN A 76 -27.09 -58.47 -3.18
C GLN A 76 -27.60 -59.83 -3.67
N LYS A 77 -28.93 -60.00 -3.76
CA LYS A 77 -29.56 -61.21 -4.34
C LYS A 77 -29.26 -61.38 -5.83
N LEU A 78 -29.17 -60.30 -6.60
CA LEU A 78 -28.76 -60.33 -8.03
C LEU A 78 -27.26 -60.62 -8.21
N THR A 79 -26.45 -60.42 -7.18
CA THR A 79 -25.00 -60.65 -7.21
C THR A 79 -24.56 -61.99 -6.60
N GLU A 80 -25.45 -62.73 -5.91
CA GLU A 80 -25.11 -63.96 -5.18
C GLU A 80 -24.53 -65.06 -6.09
N PHE A 81 -24.96 -65.10 -7.35
CA PHE A 81 -24.48 -66.07 -8.34
C PHE A 81 -23.32 -65.55 -9.21
N ARG A 82 -22.79 -64.35 -8.92
CA ARG A 82 -21.72 -63.75 -9.72
C ARG A 82 -20.35 -64.11 -9.16
N SER A 83 -19.59 -64.90 -9.90
CA SER A 83 -18.19 -65.15 -9.57
C SER A 83 -17.30 -63.92 -9.84
N ARG A 84 -17.62 -63.11 -10.87
CA ARG A 84 -16.87 -61.91 -11.28
C ARG A 84 -17.77 -60.82 -11.88
N HIS A 85 -17.41 -59.55 -11.67
CA HIS A 85 -18.06 -58.41 -12.31
C HIS A 85 -17.47 -58.19 -13.71
N ARG A 86 -18.10 -58.75 -14.74
CA ARG A 86 -17.74 -58.53 -16.15
C ARG A 86 -18.61 -57.46 -16.79
N LYS A 87 -18.00 -56.75 -17.74
CA LYS A 87 -18.68 -55.79 -18.62
C LYS A 87 -18.50 -56.21 -20.06
N THR A 88 -19.44 -55.84 -20.91
CA THR A 88 -19.32 -55.94 -22.34
C THR A 88 -18.39 -54.86 -22.88
N VAL A 89 -17.98 -54.97 -24.15
CA VAL A 89 -17.16 -53.95 -24.84
C VAL A 89 -17.86 -52.58 -24.82
N ASP A 90 -19.19 -52.56 -24.84
CA ASP A 90 -20.01 -51.34 -24.75
C ASP A 90 -20.15 -50.78 -23.32
N GLY A 91 -19.51 -51.41 -22.33
CA GLY A 91 -19.57 -51.01 -20.92
C GLY A 91 -20.81 -51.45 -20.15
N ARG A 92 -21.70 -52.26 -20.77
CA ARG A 92 -22.91 -52.80 -20.13
C ARG A 92 -22.56 -54.02 -19.25
N LEU A 93 -23.33 -54.26 -18.19
CA LEU A 93 -23.03 -55.35 -17.27
C LEU A 93 -23.54 -56.70 -17.80
N CYS A 94 -22.72 -57.74 -17.71
CA CYS A 94 -23.16 -59.10 -17.99
C CYS A 94 -24.19 -59.57 -16.95
N ALA A 95 -25.18 -60.34 -17.40
CA ALA A 95 -26.17 -61.00 -16.55
C ALA A 95 -25.48 -61.95 -15.56
N ALA A 96 -26.04 -62.06 -14.36
CA ALA A 96 -25.48 -62.88 -13.28
C ALA A 96 -25.43 -64.36 -13.63
N ALA A 97 -26.46 -64.84 -14.31
CA ALA A 97 -26.55 -66.15 -14.90
C ALA A 97 -27.50 -66.09 -16.10
N PHE A 98 -27.22 -66.85 -17.14
CA PHE A 98 -28.08 -66.96 -18.32
C PHE A 98 -28.07 -68.38 -18.88
N VAL A 99 -29.09 -68.70 -19.68
CA VAL A 99 -29.22 -69.99 -20.35
C VAL A 99 -29.06 -69.79 -21.85
N HIS A 100 -28.15 -70.54 -22.47
CA HIS A 100 -27.99 -70.57 -23.92
C HIS A 100 -27.84 -72.01 -24.40
N GLU A 101 -28.63 -72.41 -25.41
CA GLU A 101 -28.64 -73.78 -25.95
C GLU A 101 -28.80 -74.89 -24.89
N GLY A 102 -29.59 -74.63 -23.84
CA GLY A 102 -29.82 -75.58 -22.74
C GLY A 102 -28.71 -75.68 -21.70
N GLN A 103 -27.63 -74.91 -21.84
CA GLN A 103 -26.55 -74.81 -20.86
C GLN A 103 -26.68 -73.52 -20.04
N THR A 104 -26.37 -73.59 -18.75
CA THR A 104 -26.37 -72.45 -17.83
C THR A 104 -24.96 -71.89 -17.71
N TYR A 105 -24.82 -70.58 -17.88
CA TYR A 105 -23.55 -69.86 -17.77
C TYR A 105 -23.68 -68.79 -16.69
N THR A 106 -22.64 -68.64 -15.87
CA THR A 106 -22.56 -67.66 -14.77
C THR A 106 -21.48 -66.59 -15.01
N ASP A 107 -20.76 -66.68 -16.12
CA ASP A 107 -19.75 -65.73 -16.57
C ASP A 107 -19.79 -65.65 -18.10
N CYS A 108 -18.95 -64.81 -18.71
CA CYS A 108 -18.74 -64.79 -20.15
C CYS A 108 -18.35 -66.18 -20.67
N THR A 109 -18.95 -66.59 -21.78
CA THR A 109 -18.73 -67.90 -22.40
C THR A 109 -18.08 -67.76 -23.77
N ASP A 110 -17.25 -68.73 -24.14
CA ASP A 110 -16.67 -68.92 -25.46
C ASP A 110 -17.53 -69.79 -26.38
N ALA A 111 -18.68 -70.24 -25.88
CA ALA A 111 -19.70 -70.94 -26.67
C ALA A 111 -20.14 -70.12 -27.88
N ARG A 112 -20.79 -70.79 -28.84
CA ARG A 112 -21.31 -70.14 -30.04
C ARG A 112 -22.21 -68.96 -29.65
N SER A 113 -21.90 -67.77 -30.14
CA SER A 113 -22.71 -66.58 -29.87
C SER A 113 -24.07 -66.67 -30.56
N PRO A 114 -25.06 -65.85 -30.16
CA PRO A 114 -26.35 -65.81 -30.83
C PRO A 114 -26.28 -65.41 -32.32
N ASP A 115 -25.21 -64.71 -32.72
CA ASP A 115 -24.90 -64.40 -34.13
C ASP A 115 -24.16 -65.54 -34.87
N GLY A 116 -23.89 -66.65 -34.18
CA GLY A 116 -23.21 -67.82 -34.73
C GLY A 116 -21.69 -67.73 -34.77
N THR A 117 -21.09 -66.65 -34.26
CA THR A 117 -19.64 -66.47 -34.19
C THR A 117 -19.04 -67.27 -33.02
N THR A 118 -17.83 -67.79 -33.22
CA THR A 118 -17.07 -68.55 -32.21
C THR A 118 -15.69 -67.91 -32.02
N GLY A 119 -15.05 -68.17 -30.87
CA GLY A 119 -13.70 -67.67 -30.58
C GLY A 119 -13.61 -66.32 -29.87
N ARG A 120 -14.74 -65.76 -29.39
CA ARG A 120 -14.74 -64.55 -28.56
C ARG A 120 -15.74 -64.70 -27.42
N GLU A 121 -15.28 -64.42 -26.20
CA GLU A 121 -16.13 -64.47 -25.01
C GLU A 121 -17.28 -63.46 -25.12
N TRP A 122 -18.50 -63.88 -24.79
CA TRP A 122 -19.70 -63.05 -24.81
C TRP A 122 -20.63 -63.36 -23.64
N CYS A 123 -21.58 -62.46 -23.38
CA CYS A 123 -22.57 -62.63 -22.32
C CYS A 123 -23.90 -61.97 -22.71
N TYR A 124 -25.02 -62.46 -22.16
CA TYR A 124 -26.26 -61.68 -22.13
C TYR A 124 -26.10 -60.49 -21.18
N VAL A 125 -26.70 -59.35 -21.55
CA VAL A 125 -26.67 -58.10 -20.78
C VAL A 125 -27.81 -58.10 -19.77
N GLU A 126 -27.54 -57.62 -18.57
CA GLU A 126 -28.58 -57.43 -17.57
C GLU A 126 -29.44 -56.19 -17.89
N VAL A 127 -30.69 -56.44 -18.29
CA VAL A 127 -31.62 -55.40 -18.76
C VAL A 127 -32.08 -54.45 -17.64
N GLN A 128 -31.87 -54.82 -16.37
CA GLN A 128 -32.47 -54.14 -15.22
C GLN A 128 -31.75 -52.85 -14.79
N LEU A 129 -30.52 -52.56 -15.26
CA LEU A 129 -29.72 -51.45 -14.74
C LEU A 129 -29.33 -50.37 -15.78
N LEU A 130 -29.28 -50.68 -17.08
CA LEU A 130 -28.77 -49.75 -18.12
C LEU A 130 -29.69 -49.59 -19.35
N GLY A 131 -30.91 -50.11 -19.29
CA GLY A 131 -31.89 -50.04 -20.40
C GLY A 131 -31.65 -51.08 -21.50
N LYS A 132 -32.66 -51.28 -22.37
CA LYS A 132 -32.57 -52.18 -23.53
C LYS A 132 -31.66 -51.56 -24.58
N GLY A 133 -30.46 -52.12 -24.71
CA GLY A 133 -29.58 -51.82 -25.85
C GLY A 133 -30.13 -52.39 -27.17
N PRO A 134 -29.42 -52.19 -28.29
CA PRO A 134 -29.81 -52.73 -29.59
C PRO A 134 -29.81 -54.27 -29.63
N ARG A 135 -29.05 -54.90 -28.73
CA ARG A 135 -28.98 -56.35 -28.53
C ARG A 135 -28.97 -56.65 -27.04
N ASP A 136 -29.64 -57.73 -26.66
CA ASP A 136 -29.70 -58.22 -25.27
C ASP A 136 -28.43 -59.00 -24.86
N TRP A 137 -27.42 -59.05 -25.74
CA TRP A 137 -26.12 -59.68 -25.52
C TRP A 137 -25.03 -58.88 -26.24
N GLU A 138 -23.78 -59.04 -25.82
CA GLU A 138 -22.61 -58.43 -26.49
C GLU A 138 -21.32 -59.17 -26.11
N PHE A 139 -20.23 -58.93 -26.84
CA PHE A 139 -18.90 -59.44 -26.49
C PHE A 139 -18.39 -58.88 -25.16
N CYS A 140 -17.68 -59.71 -24.42
CA CYS A 140 -17.11 -59.37 -23.14
C CYS A 140 -15.79 -58.59 -23.27
N ALA A 141 -15.62 -57.61 -22.38
CA ALA A 141 -14.35 -56.97 -22.16
C ALA A 141 -13.42 -57.89 -21.32
N PRO A 142 -12.09 -57.72 -21.43
CA PRO A 142 -11.12 -58.48 -20.65
C PRO A 142 -11.38 -58.39 -19.14
N ALA A 143 -10.99 -59.42 -18.40
CA ALA A 143 -11.16 -59.45 -16.95
C ALA A 143 -10.38 -58.30 -16.30
N LEU A 144 -11.07 -57.41 -15.60
CA LEU A 144 -10.41 -56.39 -14.79
C LEU A 144 -9.66 -57.06 -13.63
N ASN A 145 -8.34 -56.90 -13.59
CA ASN A 145 -7.53 -57.32 -12.47
C ASN A 145 -7.62 -56.27 -11.35
N TYR A 146 -8.60 -56.43 -10.45
CA TYR A 146 -8.81 -55.52 -9.32
C TYR A 146 -7.59 -55.39 -8.41
N ASN A 147 -6.75 -56.42 -8.29
CA ASN A 147 -5.55 -56.35 -7.46
C ASN A 147 -4.48 -55.47 -8.11
N ALA A 148 -4.28 -55.59 -9.42
CA ALA A 148 -3.40 -54.70 -10.17
C ALA A 148 -3.91 -53.25 -10.15
N LEU A 149 -5.22 -53.05 -10.32
CA LEU A 149 -5.82 -51.72 -10.27
C LEU A 149 -5.69 -51.08 -8.88
N ARG A 150 -5.96 -51.83 -7.80
CA ARG A 150 -5.77 -51.33 -6.42
C ARG A 150 -4.32 -51.02 -6.13
N ALA A 151 -3.37 -51.83 -6.62
CA ALA A 151 -1.94 -51.58 -6.44
C ALA A 151 -1.50 -50.30 -7.18
N PHE A 152 -1.98 -50.11 -8.41
CA PHE A 152 -1.73 -48.89 -9.18
C PHE A 152 -2.32 -47.66 -8.48
N VAL A 153 -3.58 -47.71 -8.07
CA VAL A 153 -4.25 -46.59 -7.38
C VAL A 153 -3.55 -46.25 -6.06
N ARG A 154 -3.14 -47.26 -5.27
CA ARG A 154 -2.36 -47.01 -4.04
C ARG A 154 -1.06 -46.29 -4.34
N LYS A 155 -0.30 -46.77 -5.34
CA LYS A 155 0.96 -46.14 -5.73
C LYS A 155 0.79 -44.66 -6.14
N GLU A 156 -0.20 -44.37 -6.97
CA GLU A 156 -0.49 -43.00 -7.39
C GLU A 156 -0.96 -42.13 -6.22
N PHE A 157 -1.79 -42.70 -5.33
CA PHE A 157 -2.25 -41.99 -4.15
C PHE A 157 -1.12 -41.69 -3.17
N ASP A 158 -0.23 -42.67 -2.92
CA ASP A 158 0.95 -42.50 -2.07
C ASP A 158 1.90 -41.44 -2.64
N SER A 159 2.08 -41.40 -3.97
CA SER A 159 2.84 -40.34 -4.64
C SER A 159 2.23 -38.97 -4.45
N LEU A 160 0.89 -38.87 -4.56
CA LEU A 160 0.19 -37.60 -4.40
C LEU A 160 0.25 -37.12 -2.94
N VAL A 161 0.10 -38.03 -1.98
CA VAL A 161 0.24 -37.73 -0.55
C VAL A 161 1.65 -37.20 -0.26
N ALA A 162 2.70 -37.84 -0.78
CA ALA A 162 4.07 -37.37 -0.61
C ALA A 162 4.28 -35.94 -1.17
N THR A 163 3.77 -35.66 -2.37
CA THR A 163 3.86 -34.30 -2.93
C THR A 163 3.08 -33.27 -2.12
N ASN A 164 1.96 -33.67 -1.51
CA ASN A 164 1.16 -32.80 -0.69
C ASN A 164 1.85 -32.51 0.66
N ASP A 165 2.51 -33.51 1.24
CA ASP A 165 3.30 -33.35 2.47
C ASP A 165 4.47 -32.36 2.23
N GLU A 166 5.17 -32.46 1.09
CA GLU A 166 6.21 -31.49 0.70
C GLU A 166 5.66 -30.06 0.56
N MET A 167 4.45 -29.90 0.02
CA MET A 167 3.80 -28.59 -0.07
C MET A 167 3.42 -28.04 1.30
N ILE A 168 2.96 -28.89 2.23
CA ILE A 168 2.63 -28.50 3.60
C ILE A 168 3.90 -28.02 4.32
N GLU A 169 5.00 -28.76 4.23
CA GLU A 169 6.28 -28.35 4.84
C GLU A 169 6.78 -27.01 4.29
N SER A 170 6.63 -26.77 2.98
CA SER A 170 6.97 -25.49 2.35
C SER A 170 6.11 -24.33 2.89
N LEU A 171 4.81 -24.56 3.06
CA LEU A 171 3.91 -23.56 3.63
C LEU A 171 4.23 -23.25 5.09
N ASP A 172 4.58 -24.25 5.90
CA ASP A 172 4.96 -24.07 7.31
C ASP A 172 6.23 -23.19 7.44
N VAL A 173 7.21 -23.38 6.54
CA VAL A 173 8.43 -22.55 6.52
C VAL A 173 8.10 -21.09 6.20
N GLU A 174 7.23 -20.84 5.22
CA GLU A 174 6.80 -19.49 4.87
C GLU A 174 5.94 -18.85 5.97
N GLU A 175 5.09 -19.63 6.65
CA GLU A 175 4.34 -19.15 7.81
C GLU A 175 5.29 -18.69 8.92
N GLN A 176 6.27 -19.51 9.29
CA GLN A 176 7.27 -19.14 10.31
C GLN A 176 8.06 -17.89 9.92
N ARG A 177 8.40 -17.76 8.63
CA ARG A 177 9.07 -16.57 8.10
C ARG A 177 8.20 -15.32 8.24
N LEU A 178 6.91 -15.40 7.88
CA LEU A 178 5.96 -14.31 8.02
C LEU A 178 5.77 -13.90 9.48
N GLN A 179 5.59 -14.89 10.38
CA GLN A 179 5.49 -14.64 11.82
C GLN A 179 6.75 -13.94 12.36
N GLY A 180 7.94 -14.37 11.93
CA GLY A 180 9.20 -13.73 12.32
C GLY A 180 9.37 -12.30 11.78
N MET A 181 8.86 -12.01 10.58
CA MET A 181 8.81 -10.62 10.07
C MET A 181 7.82 -9.76 10.85
N LEU A 182 6.65 -10.30 11.18
CA LEU A 182 5.63 -9.61 11.96
C LEU A 182 6.13 -9.30 13.37
N PHE A 183 6.82 -10.24 14.02
CA PHE A 183 7.43 -10.01 15.33
C PHE A 183 8.47 -8.88 15.29
N ARG A 184 9.35 -8.87 14.28
CA ARG A 184 10.32 -7.78 14.08
C ARG A 184 9.65 -6.45 13.78
N TYR A 185 8.60 -6.46 12.96
CA TYR A 185 7.81 -5.25 12.69
C TYR A 185 7.15 -4.72 13.96
N GLN A 186 6.57 -5.57 14.80
CA GLN A 186 6.01 -5.15 16.08
C GLN A 186 7.09 -4.63 17.04
N GLY A 187 8.27 -5.25 17.07
CA GLY A 187 9.39 -4.77 17.88
C GLY A 187 9.90 -3.39 17.46
N VAL A 188 10.03 -3.14 16.15
CA VAL A 188 10.59 -1.88 15.62
C VAL A 188 9.53 -0.79 15.53
N CYS A 189 8.34 -1.10 15.02
CA CYS A 189 7.29 -0.14 14.71
C CYS A 189 6.19 -0.10 15.77
N GLY A 190 6.05 -1.11 16.62
CA GLY A 190 4.97 -1.18 17.62
C GLY A 190 5.10 -0.11 18.70
N ALA A 191 6.32 0.19 19.16
CA ALA A 191 6.56 1.28 20.11
C ALA A 191 6.25 2.65 19.49
N ALA A 192 6.65 2.87 18.22
CA ALA A 192 6.35 4.09 17.48
C ALA A 192 4.83 4.25 17.23
N HIS A 193 4.13 3.16 16.90
CA HIS A 193 2.68 3.17 16.74
C HIS A 193 1.94 3.39 18.06
N ALA A 194 2.44 2.84 19.18
CA ALA A 194 1.87 3.11 20.50
C ALA A 194 2.01 4.58 20.89
N ALA A 195 3.18 5.17 20.67
CA ALA A 195 3.40 6.61 20.88
C ALA A 195 2.53 7.47 19.95
N LEU A 196 2.40 7.09 18.67
CA LEU A 196 1.51 7.76 17.73
C LEU A 196 0.04 7.66 18.17
N LYS A 197 -0.41 6.50 18.66
CA LYS A 197 -1.76 6.31 19.19
C LYS A 197 -2.02 7.21 20.39
N GLU A 198 -1.05 7.34 21.30
CA GLU A 198 -1.15 8.24 22.44
C GLU A 198 -1.27 9.71 22.00
N THR A 199 -0.39 10.16 21.10
CA THR A 199 -0.46 11.53 20.56
C THR A 199 -1.77 11.81 19.81
N SER A 200 -2.28 10.85 19.03
CA SER A 200 -3.58 10.96 18.38
C SER A 200 -4.72 11.13 19.38
N GLY A 201 -4.69 10.35 20.48
CA GLY A 201 -5.69 10.49 21.54
C GLY A 201 -5.63 11.85 22.24
N GLN A 202 -4.42 12.42 22.40
CA GLN A 202 -4.26 13.80 22.90
C GLN A 202 -4.84 14.84 21.94
N VAL A 203 -4.66 14.67 20.63
CA VAL A 203 -5.23 15.55 19.60
C VAL A 203 -6.75 15.46 19.60
N GLU A 204 -7.32 14.26 19.67
CA GLU A 204 -8.77 14.05 19.71
C GLU A 204 -9.40 14.72 20.95
N ASN A 205 -8.77 14.59 22.11
CA ASN A 205 -9.19 15.30 23.33
C ASN A 205 -9.10 16.84 23.21
N ARG A 206 -8.14 17.36 22.44
CA ARG A 206 -8.07 18.81 22.14
C ARG A 206 -9.18 19.23 21.18
N LEU A 207 -9.45 18.44 20.15
CA LEU A 207 -10.53 18.69 19.19
C LEU A 207 -11.90 18.68 19.86
N GLN A 208 -12.19 17.70 20.72
CA GLN A 208 -13.44 17.64 21.46
C GLN A 208 -13.64 18.88 22.36
N ARG A 209 -12.57 19.34 23.04
CA ARG A 209 -12.60 20.61 23.79
C ARG A 209 -12.83 21.81 22.89
N GLY A 210 -12.23 21.83 21.70
CA GLY A 210 -12.46 22.86 20.70
C GLY A 210 -13.92 22.93 20.25
N VAL A 211 -14.53 21.77 19.96
CA VAL A 211 -15.95 21.65 19.61
C VAL A 211 -16.84 22.18 20.74
N HIS A 212 -16.56 21.81 21.99
CA HIS A 212 -17.29 22.34 23.15
C HIS A 212 -17.15 23.86 23.28
N CYS A 213 -15.96 24.42 23.00
CA CYS A 213 -15.75 25.87 22.99
C CYS A 213 -16.57 26.56 21.88
N LEU A 214 -16.63 25.97 20.68
CA LEU A 214 -17.43 26.48 19.58
C LEU A 214 -18.93 26.47 19.89
N ASP A 215 -19.42 25.45 20.60
CA ASP A 215 -20.84 25.40 21.00
C ASP A 215 -21.17 26.47 22.05
N ARG A 216 -20.23 26.75 22.97
CA ARG A 216 -20.34 27.87 23.91
C ARG A 216 -20.34 29.22 23.19
N LEU A 217 -19.49 29.41 22.18
CA LEU A 217 -19.48 30.60 21.34
C LEU A 217 -20.77 30.76 20.54
N LYS A 218 -21.31 29.67 20.00
CA LYS A 218 -22.61 29.66 19.31
C LYS A 218 -23.74 30.11 20.25
N THR A 219 -23.68 29.71 21.52
CA THR A 219 -24.65 30.14 22.54
C THR A 219 -24.48 31.62 22.86
N SER A 220 -23.24 32.09 23.02
CA SER A 220 -22.93 33.51 23.26
C SER A 220 -23.35 34.40 22.08
N LEU A 221 -23.23 33.91 20.83
CA LEU A 221 -23.71 34.62 19.64
C LEU A 221 -25.23 34.80 19.63
N LYS A 222 -25.98 33.82 20.14
CA LYS A 222 -27.44 33.98 20.31
C LYS A 222 -27.75 35.07 21.32
N GLU A 223 -27.01 35.12 22.43
CA GLU A 223 -27.16 36.19 23.43
C GLU A 223 -26.82 37.56 22.86
N ILE A 224 -25.77 37.68 22.03
CA ILE A 224 -25.44 38.92 21.31
C ILE A 224 -26.58 39.34 20.38
N GLY A 225 -27.23 38.40 19.68
CA GLY A 225 -28.41 38.70 18.86
C GLY A 225 -29.58 39.26 19.69
N LEU A 226 -29.77 38.80 20.93
CA LEU A 226 -30.75 39.39 21.85
C LEU A 226 -30.36 40.81 22.26
N ILE A 227 -29.07 41.06 22.49
CA ILE A 227 -28.56 42.41 22.80
C ILE A 227 -28.75 43.34 21.59
N GLU A 228 -28.49 42.87 20.37
CA GLU A 228 -28.69 43.67 19.15
C GLU A 228 -30.16 44.06 18.96
N SER A 229 -31.09 43.14 19.22
CA SER A 229 -32.52 43.45 19.26
C SER A 229 -32.84 44.53 20.30
N ALA A 230 -32.30 44.41 21.52
CA ALA A 230 -32.52 45.40 22.57
C ALA A 230 -31.92 46.78 22.20
N ILE A 231 -30.78 46.81 21.50
CA ILE A 231 -30.19 48.05 20.98
C ILE A 231 -31.09 48.68 19.91
N GLN A 232 -31.69 47.87 19.02
CA GLN A 232 -32.66 48.38 18.05
C GLN A 232 -33.89 48.97 18.74
N ASP A 233 -34.40 48.33 19.79
CA ASP A 233 -35.51 48.86 20.59
C ASP A 233 -35.15 50.20 21.22
N VAL A 234 -33.98 50.29 21.87
CA VAL A 234 -33.47 51.55 22.44
C VAL A 234 -33.27 52.61 21.36
N LYS A 235 -32.79 52.23 20.17
CA LYS A 235 -32.64 53.16 19.05
C LYS A 235 -34.00 53.68 18.56
N MET A 236 -35.01 52.83 18.46
CA MET A 236 -36.38 53.26 18.14
C MET A 236 -36.95 54.20 19.21
N ASP A 237 -36.65 53.95 20.49
CA ASP A 237 -37.05 54.83 21.58
C ASP A 237 -36.29 56.18 21.51
N ILE A 238 -34.99 56.18 21.22
CA ILE A 238 -34.19 57.40 20.97
C ILE A 238 -34.73 58.16 19.76
N GLU A 239 -35.11 57.49 18.67
CA GLU A 239 -35.69 58.15 17.50
C GLU A 239 -37.08 58.73 17.84
N ARG A 240 -37.87 58.04 18.67
CA ARG A 240 -39.17 58.53 19.15
C ARG A 240 -39.01 59.75 20.07
N GLU A 241 -38.09 59.69 21.03
CA GLU A 241 -37.75 60.78 21.94
C GLU A 241 -37.00 61.92 21.23
N GLY A 242 -36.18 61.58 20.24
CA GLY A 242 -35.45 62.51 19.37
C GLY A 242 -36.38 63.26 18.44
N ALA A 243 -37.39 62.61 17.86
CA ALA A 243 -38.46 63.27 17.12
C ALA A 243 -39.31 64.17 18.04
N ALA A 244 -39.46 63.80 19.32
CA ALA A 244 -40.07 64.68 20.33
C ALA A 244 -39.15 65.87 20.69
N SER A 245 -37.84 65.65 20.75
CA SER A 245 -36.82 66.67 21.07
C SER A 245 -36.49 67.61 19.90
N LEU A 246 -36.67 67.17 18.65
CA LEU A 246 -36.54 68.01 17.44
C LEU A 246 -37.69 69.02 17.30
N LYS A 247 -38.82 68.79 17.98
CA LYS A 247 -39.87 69.79 18.17
C LYS A 247 -39.51 70.82 19.24
N ASP A 248 -38.45 70.59 20.00
CA ASP A 248 -37.95 71.51 21.01
C ASP A 248 -36.86 72.40 20.40
N SER A 249 -37.04 73.73 20.47
CA SER A 249 -36.32 74.70 19.61
C SER A 249 -34.83 74.90 19.97
N LYS A 250 -34.23 74.01 20.77
CA LYS A 250 -32.94 74.24 21.43
C LYS A 250 -31.78 73.35 20.92
N ASN A 251 -32.00 72.34 20.06
CA ASN A 251 -31.03 71.24 19.86
C ASN A 251 -30.37 71.11 18.46
N CYS A 252 -30.49 72.06 17.54
CA CYS A 252 -29.94 71.90 16.17
C CYS A 252 -28.56 72.55 15.97
N LEU A 253 -27.44 71.87 16.28
CA LEU A 253 -26.12 72.14 15.68
C LEU A 253 -25.23 70.88 15.61
N VAL A 254 -24.56 70.68 14.44
CA VAL A 254 -23.42 69.77 14.12
C VAL A 254 -23.80 68.33 13.69
N GLY A 255 -23.31 67.72 12.59
CA GLY A 255 -22.33 68.04 11.53
C GLY A 255 -21.77 66.74 10.92
N THR A 256 -21.65 66.64 9.59
CA THR A 256 -21.33 65.42 8.78
C THR A 256 -19.89 65.42 8.23
N ASP A 257 -19.11 64.33 8.39
CA ASP A 257 -18.01 63.96 7.46
C ASP A 257 -17.43 62.54 7.74
N SER A 258 -17.15 61.70 6.72
CA SER A 258 -16.49 60.38 6.92
C SER A 258 -15.71 59.86 5.69
N SER A 259 -14.40 59.63 5.86
CA SER A 259 -13.45 59.06 4.88
C SER A 259 -12.48 58.08 5.59
N TRP A 260 -12.25 56.87 5.08
CA TRP A 260 -11.55 55.77 5.80
C TRP A 260 -10.07 55.62 5.40
N ARG A 261 -9.17 55.29 6.35
CA ARG A 261 -7.71 55.14 6.12
C ARG A 261 -7.12 54.01 7.00
N LEU A 262 -6.10 53.31 6.51
CA LEU A 262 -5.44 52.18 7.19
C LEU A 262 -3.93 52.44 7.31
N THR A 263 -3.35 52.31 8.50
CA THR A 263 -1.95 52.67 8.80
C THR A 263 -1.34 51.67 9.79
N ALA A 264 -0.09 51.27 9.54
CA ALA A 264 0.66 50.37 10.41
C ALA A 264 1.78 51.17 11.10
N ASP A 265 1.71 51.25 12.44
CA ASP A 265 2.70 51.97 13.23
C ASP A 265 3.55 51.00 14.06
N LEU A 266 4.86 51.22 14.04
CA LEU A 266 5.83 50.41 14.76
C LEU A 266 6.25 51.13 16.05
N LEU A 267 5.71 50.71 17.19
CA LEU A 267 6.08 51.27 18.49
C LEU A 267 7.30 50.53 19.05
N LEU A 268 8.46 51.20 18.94
CA LEU A 268 9.71 50.74 19.55
C LEU A 268 9.68 51.00 21.06
N SER A 269 9.19 50.03 21.82
CA SER A 269 9.32 49.98 23.28
C SER A 269 10.68 49.37 23.68
N THR A 270 11.31 49.93 24.71
CA THR A 270 12.68 49.61 25.15
C THR A 270 12.88 48.19 25.69
N GLN A 271 11.83 47.37 25.81
CA GLN A 271 11.93 45.97 26.23
C GLN A 271 11.39 44.94 25.24
N LYS A 272 10.62 45.34 24.22
CA LYS A 272 10.20 44.48 23.10
C LYS A 272 9.53 45.34 22.02
N PRO A 273 9.96 45.30 20.75
CA PRO A 273 9.22 45.95 19.68
C PRO A 273 7.87 45.23 19.51
N ILE A 274 6.78 45.98 19.61
CA ILE A 274 5.42 45.50 19.34
C ILE A 274 4.94 46.26 18.10
N ALA A 275 4.59 45.51 17.05
CA ALA A 275 3.96 46.06 15.85
C ALA A 275 2.45 45.96 16.03
N GLU A 276 1.75 47.10 16.00
CA GLU A 276 0.30 47.16 16.11
C GLU A 276 -0.30 47.61 14.77
N LEU A 277 -1.31 46.86 14.29
CA LEU A 277 -2.03 47.20 13.07
C LEU A 277 -3.28 47.99 13.44
N LEU A 278 -3.38 49.22 12.92
CA LEU A 278 -4.47 50.13 13.24
C LEU A 278 -5.33 50.42 12.00
N TRP A 279 -6.62 50.69 12.23
CA TRP A 279 -7.54 51.16 11.20
C TRP A 279 -8.29 52.40 11.71
N SER A 280 -8.58 53.36 10.82
CA SER A 280 -9.31 54.57 11.21
C SER A 280 -10.38 54.99 10.20
N SER A 281 -11.37 55.70 10.73
CA SER A 281 -12.52 56.22 10.01
C SER A 281 -12.72 57.69 10.27
N GLY A 282 -12.51 58.51 9.26
CA GLY A 282 -12.69 59.95 9.33
C GLY A 282 -11.83 60.56 10.44
N ALA A 283 -12.47 61.37 11.27
CA ALA A 283 -11.83 62.03 12.42
C ALA A 283 -11.76 61.17 13.69
N LYS A 284 -12.16 59.89 13.66
CA LYS A 284 -12.08 59.01 14.83
C LYS A 284 -10.64 58.52 15.04
N GLU A 285 -10.27 58.37 16.31
CA GLU A 285 -8.96 57.84 16.69
C GLU A 285 -8.76 56.42 16.12
N PRO A 286 -7.54 56.07 15.68
CA PRO A 286 -7.25 54.76 15.11
C PRO A 286 -7.49 53.65 16.13
N GLU A 287 -8.20 52.59 15.71
CA GLU A 287 -8.49 51.43 16.55
C GLU A 287 -7.54 50.27 16.18
N VAL A 288 -7.06 49.53 17.18
CA VAL A 288 -6.16 48.38 17.01
C VAL A 288 -6.95 47.15 16.56
N ILE A 289 -6.54 46.51 15.46
CA ILE A 289 -7.18 45.30 14.95
C ILE A 289 -6.93 44.12 15.92
N PRO A 290 -7.97 43.51 16.50
CA PRO A 290 -7.79 42.42 17.47
C PRO A 290 -7.22 41.14 16.84
N GLY A 291 -6.28 40.48 17.53
CA GLY A 291 -5.57 39.31 17.00
C GLY A 291 -6.42 38.08 16.67
N LYS A 292 -7.69 38.03 17.10
CA LYS A 292 -8.67 37.01 16.69
C LYS A 292 -9.01 37.03 15.20
N TYR A 293 -8.71 38.13 14.51
CA TYR A 293 -8.88 38.28 13.08
C TYR A 293 -7.62 37.92 12.27
N PHE A 294 -6.54 37.53 12.96
CA PHE A 294 -5.33 37.04 12.30
C PHE A 294 -5.47 35.53 12.02
N PHE A 295 -4.99 35.09 10.87
CA PHE A 295 -4.96 33.66 10.53
C PHE A 295 -4.04 32.91 11.51
N SER A 296 -4.53 31.83 12.13
CA SER A 296 -3.91 31.19 13.31
C SER A 296 -3.24 29.83 13.06
N SER A 297 -3.15 29.37 11.81
CA SER A 297 -2.44 28.13 11.48
C SER A 297 -1.84 28.16 10.07
N ASP A 298 -0.59 27.71 9.94
CA ASP A 298 0.05 27.38 8.67
C ASP A 298 -0.58 26.12 8.06
N VAL A 299 -1.79 26.27 7.51
CA VAL A 299 -2.34 25.22 6.64
C VAL A 299 -1.52 25.26 5.35
N ALA A 300 -0.72 24.22 5.11
CA ALA A 300 0.03 24.08 3.87
C ALA A 300 -0.93 24.28 2.69
N PRO A 301 -0.69 25.27 1.80
CA PRO A 301 -1.62 25.58 0.74
C PRO A 301 -1.82 24.34 -0.16
N THR A 302 -3.05 24.10 -0.60
CA THR A 302 -3.31 23.02 -1.56
C THR A 302 -2.76 23.42 -2.94
N PRO A 303 -2.15 22.49 -3.70
CA PRO A 303 -1.71 22.77 -5.06
C PRO A 303 -2.91 23.11 -5.95
N LYS A 304 -2.77 24.16 -6.75
CA LYS A 304 -3.74 24.64 -7.72
C LYS A 304 -3.06 24.78 -9.07
N PHE A 305 -3.76 24.35 -10.11
CA PHE A 305 -3.37 24.52 -11.50
C PHE A 305 -3.96 25.84 -12.04
N SER A 306 -3.14 26.69 -12.66
CA SER A 306 -3.58 27.85 -13.44
C SER A 306 -2.92 27.88 -14.82
N GLY A 307 -3.36 28.79 -15.71
CA GLY A 307 -2.79 28.94 -17.06
C GLY A 307 -3.26 27.92 -18.11
N LEU A 308 -4.13 26.98 -17.76
CA LEU A 308 -4.57 25.91 -18.66
C LEU A 308 -5.83 26.24 -19.46
N ASN A 309 -5.92 25.69 -20.67
CA ASN A 309 -7.12 25.78 -21.50
C ASN A 309 -8.20 24.80 -21.00
N PRO A 310 -9.37 25.29 -20.52
CA PRO A 310 -10.42 24.43 -19.94
C PRO A 310 -11.11 23.51 -20.95
N LYS A 311 -10.90 23.71 -22.26
CA LYS A 311 -11.41 22.78 -23.30
C LYS A 311 -10.57 21.52 -23.44
N VAL A 312 -9.31 21.57 -23.04
CA VAL A 312 -8.32 20.49 -23.22
C VAL A 312 -7.98 19.84 -21.89
N PHE A 313 -8.09 20.59 -20.79
CA PHE A 313 -7.72 20.16 -19.46
C PHE A 313 -8.84 20.36 -18.46
N ASP A 314 -8.93 19.45 -17.50
CA ASP A 314 -9.83 19.56 -16.35
C ASP A 314 -9.14 19.04 -15.08
N SER A 315 -9.55 19.54 -13.92
CA SER A 315 -8.96 19.18 -12.64
C SER A 315 -9.86 18.23 -11.84
N GLY A 316 -9.25 17.29 -11.14
CA GLY A 316 -9.94 16.33 -10.31
C GLY A 316 -9.06 15.83 -9.16
N PHE A 317 -9.39 14.64 -8.68
CA PHE A 317 -8.62 13.94 -7.67
C PHE A 317 -8.35 12.51 -8.13
N LEU A 318 -7.15 12.01 -7.80
CA LEU A 318 -6.72 10.69 -8.20
C LEU A 318 -7.23 9.63 -7.22
N TYR A 319 -8.08 8.72 -7.71
CA TYR A 319 -8.58 7.55 -6.97
C TYR A 319 -8.76 6.37 -7.94
N ASN A 320 -8.88 5.16 -7.40
CA ASN A 320 -9.32 4.01 -8.17
C ASN A 320 -10.75 4.23 -8.69
N GLY A 321 -11.01 3.88 -9.95
CA GLY A 321 -12.28 4.07 -10.66
C GLY A 321 -12.46 5.45 -11.30
N VAL A 322 -11.48 6.36 -11.20
CA VAL A 322 -11.58 7.69 -11.81
C VAL A 322 -11.36 7.61 -13.32
N GLN A 323 -12.17 8.35 -14.07
CA GLN A 323 -12.01 8.57 -15.51
C GLN A 323 -10.88 9.57 -15.78
N PRO A 324 -9.77 9.14 -16.40
CA PRO A 324 -8.59 9.97 -16.58
C PRO A 324 -8.70 10.97 -17.74
N PHE A 325 -9.61 10.73 -18.69
CA PHE A 325 -9.77 11.55 -19.89
C PHE A 325 -11.10 12.30 -19.91
N ILE A 326 -11.11 13.48 -20.53
CA ILE A 326 -12.30 14.35 -20.58
C ILE A 326 -13.29 13.87 -21.66
N ASP A 327 -12.75 13.43 -22.79
CA ASP A 327 -13.48 13.06 -24.01
C ASP A 327 -13.88 11.58 -24.05
N ASN A 328 -13.28 10.74 -23.21
CA ASN A 328 -13.50 9.30 -23.22
C ASN A 328 -13.89 8.76 -21.83
N ARG A 329 -15.10 8.20 -21.74
CA ARG A 329 -15.66 7.64 -20.50
C ARG A 329 -15.44 6.13 -20.33
N ASP A 330 -14.93 5.47 -21.35
CA ASP A 330 -14.73 4.01 -21.37
C ASP A 330 -13.40 3.60 -20.73
N HIS A 331 -12.69 4.57 -20.13
CA HIS A 331 -11.39 4.38 -19.52
C HIS A 331 -11.44 4.73 -18.03
N PHE A 332 -10.78 3.92 -17.22
CA PHE A 332 -10.73 4.11 -15.77
C PHE A 332 -9.39 3.68 -15.20
N LEU A 333 -8.94 4.41 -14.17
CA LEU A 333 -7.70 4.10 -13.47
C LEU A 333 -7.93 3.10 -12.35
N VAL A 334 -7.09 2.09 -12.27
CA VAL A 334 -7.03 1.13 -11.16
C VAL A 334 -5.58 0.91 -10.74
N ASP A 335 -5.40 0.17 -9.65
CA ASP A 335 -4.09 -0.10 -9.06
C ASP A 335 -3.28 1.17 -8.73
N VAL A 336 -3.97 2.28 -8.41
CA VAL A 336 -3.30 3.52 -8.01
C VAL A 336 -2.56 3.27 -6.68
N PRO A 337 -1.23 3.49 -6.62
CA PRO A 337 -0.49 3.35 -5.37
C PRO A 337 -1.06 4.25 -4.27
N LEU A 338 -1.18 3.72 -3.04
CA LEU A 338 -1.80 4.41 -1.90
C LEU A 338 -1.23 5.81 -1.64
N ARG A 339 0.07 6.03 -1.89
CA ARG A 339 0.75 7.33 -1.73
C ARG A 339 0.19 8.44 -2.63
N TYR A 340 -0.42 8.08 -3.75
CA TYR A 340 -0.95 9.04 -4.73
C TYR A 340 -2.47 9.21 -4.64
N MET A 341 -3.17 8.41 -3.81
CA MET A 341 -4.61 8.56 -3.64
C MET A 341 -4.95 9.93 -3.02
N GLY A 342 -5.99 10.58 -3.56
CA GLY A 342 -6.43 11.91 -3.14
C GLY A 342 -5.55 13.06 -3.60
N ARG A 343 -4.51 12.81 -4.41
CA ARG A 343 -3.70 13.87 -5.03
C ARG A 343 -4.47 14.60 -6.12
N ARG A 344 -4.09 15.86 -6.38
CA ARG A 344 -4.72 16.67 -7.43
C ARG A 344 -4.36 16.09 -8.78
N LEU A 345 -5.40 15.69 -9.52
CA LEU A 345 -5.29 15.11 -10.85
C LEU A 345 -5.58 16.18 -11.89
N LEU A 346 -4.77 16.24 -12.93
CA LEU A 346 -5.03 16.99 -14.14
C LEU A 346 -5.32 16.02 -15.27
N ARG A 347 -6.56 16.08 -15.75
CA ARG A 347 -7.10 15.27 -16.84
C ARG A 347 -6.88 15.97 -18.16
N SER A 348 -6.55 15.22 -19.20
CA SER A 348 -6.42 15.70 -20.57
C SER A 348 -7.39 14.96 -21.50
N LEU A 349 -7.33 15.27 -22.80
CA LEU A 349 -7.93 14.41 -23.82
C LEU A 349 -7.15 13.09 -23.94
N TYR A 350 -7.83 12.02 -24.37
CA TYR A 350 -7.19 10.73 -24.65
C TYR A 350 -6.13 10.84 -25.74
N GLN A 351 -6.41 11.61 -26.78
CA GLN A 351 -5.46 11.98 -27.83
C GLN A 351 -5.26 13.50 -27.80
N PRO A 352 -4.25 13.98 -27.06
CA PRO A 352 -4.02 15.41 -26.88
C PRO A 352 -3.48 16.04 -28.17
N ASN A 353 -4.37 16.63 -28.97
CA ASN A 353 -4.01 17.40 -30.17
C ASN A 353 -3.49 18.81 -29.82
N ILE A 354 -2.40 18.85 -29.05
CA ILE A 354 -1.72 20.07 -28.60
C ILE A 354 -0.21 19.89 -28.76
N ASP A 355 0.47 20.88 -29.34
CA ASP A 355 1.93 20.82 -29.57
C ASP A 355 2.73 21.25 -28.34
N ALA A 356 2.19 22.18 -27.56
CA ALA A 356 2.79 22.68 -26.33
C ALA A 356 1.70 23.28 -25.43
N PHE A 357 1.96 23.29 -24.13
CA PHE A 357 1.12 24.00 -23.16
C PHE A 357 1.97 24.48 -21.98
N SER A 358 1.48 25.49 -21.27
CA SER A 358 2.06 25.92 -20.01
C SER A 358 1.09 25.70 -18.86
N LEU A 359 1.65 25.37 -17.71
CA LEU A 359 0.93 25.12 -16.46
C LEU A 359 1.57 25.95 -15.36
N GLU A 360 0.76 26.67 -14.61
CA GLU A 360 1.22 27.40 -13.43
C GLU A 360 0.82 26.67 -12.14
N LEU A 361 1.75 26.62 -11.18
CA LEU A 361 1.51 26.09 -9.85
C LEU A 361 1.71 27.17 -8.79
N ASN A 362 0.76 27.25 -7.85
CA ASN A 362 0.78 28.23 -6.77
C ASN A 362 1.79 27.91 -5.65
N ILE A 363 2.35 26.70 -5.60
CA ILE A 363 3.28 26.24 -4.55
C ILE A 363 4.37 25.33 -5.12
N PRO A 364 5.55 25.25 -4.47
CA PRO A 364 6.54 24.21 -4.74
C PRO A 364 5.91 22.83 -4.68
N SER A 365 6.12 22.02 -5.72
CA SER A 365 5.36 20.80 -5.94
C SER A 365 6.19 19.75 -6.66
N ILE A 366 5.84 18.48 -6.49
CA ILE A 366 6.32 17.40 -7.35
C ILE A 366 5.19 17.06 -8.32
N LEU A 367 5.47 17.19 -9.62
CA LEU A 367 4.55 16.76 -10.67
C LEU A 367 4.88 15.32 -11.01
N PHE A 368 3.87 14.48 -11.08
CA PHE A 368 3.97 13.14 -11.58
C PHE A 368 3.28 13.04 -12.92
N ILE A 369 3.93 12.39 -13.89
CA ILE A 369 3.42 12.14 -15.22
C ILE A 369 3.33 10.63 -15.41
N ALA A 370 2.11 10.13 -15.62
CA ALA A 370 1.88 8.73 -15.97
C ALA A 370 1.62 8.60 -17.47
N SER A 371 2.35 7.71 -18.13
CA SER A 371 2.22 7.36 -19.56
C SER A 371 2.50 5.87 -19.77
N PHE A 372 2.22 5.31 -20.95
CA PHE A 372 2.45 3.88 -21.21
C PHE A 372 3.90 3.45 -20.90
N LYS A 373 4.06 2.39 -20.09
CA LYS A 373 5.37 1.98 -19.54
C LYS A 373 6.43 1.63 -20.60
N ASN A 374 6.00 1.13 -21.76
CA ASN A 374 6.89 0.69 -22.83
C ASN A 374 7.08 1.76 -23.93
N GLU A 375 6.55 2.96 -23.72
CA GLU A 375 6.68 4.08 -24.64
C GLU A 375 7.50 5.21 -23.99
N PRO A 376 8.27 5.98 -24.79
CA PRO A 376 8.94 7.15 -24.26
C PRO A 376 7.91 8.19 -23.77
N LEU A 377 8.32 8.97 -22.78
CA LEU A 377 7.48 10.01 -22.19
C LEU A 377 6.97 10.98 -23.28
N PRO A 378 5.65 11.23 -23.36
CA PRO A 378 5.09 12.08 -24.41
C PRO A 378 5.33 13.58 -24.19
N LEU A 379 5.89 13.95 -23.03
CA LEU A 379 6.19 15.31 -22.63
C LEU A 379 7.70 15.54 -22.56
N GLU A 380 8.15 16.61 -23.21
CA GLU A 380 9.54 17.04 -23.21
C GLU A 380 9.67 18.50 -22.71
N PRO A 381 10.79 18.83 -22.07
CA PRO A 381 11.12 20.22 -21.77
C PRO A 381 11.36 21.00 -23.08
N PRO A 382 10.88 22.25 -23.18
CA PRO A 382 11.32 23.17 -24.22
C PRO A 382 12.85 23.36 -24.17
N LYS A 383 13.46 23.73 -25.29
CA LYS A 383 14.91 24.00 -25.34
C LYS A 383 15.27 25.08 -24.31
N GLY A 384 16.18 24.75 -23.39
CA GLY A 384 16.61 25.65 -22.31
C GLY A 384 15.74 25.61 -21.05
N SER A 385 14.79 24.68 -20.94
CA SER A 385 14.09 24.44 -19.68
C SER A 385 15.00 23.78 -18.65
N TRP A 386 14.69 24.00 -17.38
CA TRP A 386 15.47 23.55 -16.23
C TRP A 386 15.04 22.18 -15.69
N TRP A 387 13.91 21.62 -16.17
CA TRP A 387 13.34 20.40 -15.60
C TRP A 387 13.68 19.14 -16.41
N ILE A 388 13.84 18.04 -15.68
CA ILE A 388 14.07 16.68 -16.22
C ILE A 388 13.07 15.75 -15.54
N ALA A 389 12.51 14.80 -16.30
CA ALA A 389 11.64 13.77 -15.77
C ALA A 389 12.45 12.55 -15.31
N HIS A 390 12.15 12.05 -14.11
CA HIS A 390 12.81 10.90 -13.49
C HIS A 390 11.81 9.75 -13.33
N ASP A 391 12.21 8.52 -13.64
CA ASP A 391 11.36 7.33 -13.44
C ASP A 391 11.24 7.01 -11.93
N THR A 392 10.01 6.75 -11.47
CA THR A 392 9.75 6.29 -10.10
C THR A 392 9.78 4.76 -9.97
N HIS A 393 9.78 4.03 -11.09
CA HIS A 393 9.56 2.58 -11.21
C HIS A 393 8.19 2.09 -10.72
N GLU A 394 7.31 2.99 -10.30
CA GLU A 394 5.95 2.69 -9.91
C GLU A 394 5.02 2.74 -11.12
N THR A 395 3.92 2.00 -11.03
CA THR A 395 2.95 1.89 -12.12
C THR A 395 1.53 2.00 -11.60
N LEU A 396 0.63 2.44 -12.47
CA LEU A 396 -0.82 2.34 -12.30
C LEU A 396 -1.45 1.77 -13.57
N THR A 397 -2.66 1.24 -13.48
CA THR A 397 -3.29 0.51 -14.58
C THR A 397 -4.43 1.32 -15.19
N LEU A 398 -4.44 1.42 -16.52
CA LEU A 398 -5.52 1.98 -17.32
C LEU A 398 -6.34 0.83 -17.90
N LEU A 399 -7.60 0.74 -17.49
CA LEU A 399 -8.55 -0.22 -18.05
C LEU A 399 -9.35 0.46 -19.17
N SER A 400 -9.57 -0.26 -20.28
CA SER A 400 -10.33 0.20 -21.43
C SER A 400 -11.50 -0.74 -21.75
N GLY A 401 -12.62 -0.15 -22.11
CA GLY A 401 -13.83 -0.86 -22.53
C GLY A 401 -14.53 -1.60 -21.38
N VAL A 402 -15.76 -2.03 -21.63
CA VAL A 402 -16.55 -2.82 -20.69
C VAL A 402 -17.26 -3.92 -21.48
N ASP A 403 -17.08 -5.18 -21.09
CA ASP A 403 -17.83 -6.29 -21.66
C ASP A 403 -19.29 -6.29 -21.15
N ALA A 404 -20.14 -7.15 -21.72
CA ALA A 404 -21.54 -7.27 -21.30
C ALA A 404 -21.72 -7.69 -19.82
N THR A 405 -20.64 -8.10 -19.15
CA THR A 405 -20.60 -8.53 -17.74
C THR A 405 -20.00 -7.48 -16.81
N GLY A 406 -19.58 -6.31 -17.32
CA GLY A 406 -18.98 -5.24 -16.52
C GLY A 406 -17.46 -5.33 -16.35
N ARG A 407 -16.76 -6.23 -17.05
CA ARG A 407 -15.30 -6.39 -16.96
C ARG A 407 -14.59 -5.59 -18.04
N ALA A 408 -13.39 -5.11 -17.71
CA ALA A 408 -12.55 -4.39 -18.67
C ALA A 408 -12.13 -5.29 -19.84
N LEU A 409 -12.14 -4.75 -21.06
CA LEU A 409 -11.72 -5.47 -22.26
C LEU A 409 -10.19 -5.51 -22.37
N GLU A 410 -9.51 -4.42 -22.01
CA GLU A 410 -8.05 -4.36 -22.04
C GLU A 410 -7.49 -3.66 -20.79
N ALA A 411 -6.23 -3.97 -20.48
CA ALA A 411 -5.51 -3.43 -19.34
C ALA A 411 -4.10 -3.00 -19.77
N HIS A 412 -3.82 -1.70 -19.63
CA HIS A 412 -2.54 -1.11 -20.00
C HIS A 412 -1.82 -0.58 -18.76
N ARG A 413 -0.53 -0.87 -18.63
CA ARG A 413 0.30 -0.36 -17.52
C ARG A 413 0.90 1.00 -17.86
N LEU A 414 0.65 1.98 -17.00
CA LEU A 414 1.23 3.31 -17.06
C LEU A 414 2.41 3.39 -16.08
N GLY A 415 3.59 3.77 -16.57
CA GLY A 415 4.76 4.08 -15.75
C GLY A 415 4.72 5.51 -15.25
N ILE A 416 5.08 5.73 -13.99
CA ILE A 416 5.01 7.05 -13.34
C ILE A 416 6.41 7.68 -13.34
N HIS A 417 6.51 8.86 -13.91
CA HIS A 417 7.70 9.72 -13.85
C HIS A 417 7.42 10.92 -12.97
N PHE A 418 8.45 11.53 -12.38
CA PHE A 418 8.30 12.74 -11.58
C PHE A 418 9.21 13.87 -12.04
N ILE A 419 8.76 15.10 -11.79
CA ILE A 419 9.48 16.35 -12.01
C ILE A 419 9.41 17.16 -10.71
N SER A 420 10.57 17.57 -10.18
CA SER A 420 10.65 18.35 -8.95
C SER A 420 10.60 19.86 -9.25
N VAL A 421 9.55 20.54 -8.78
CA VAL A 421 9.37 21.98 -8.97
C VAL A 421 9.63 22.73 -7.67
N HIS A 422 10.76 23.45 -7.67
CA HIS A 422 11.30 24.13 -6.49
C HIS A 422 10.64 25.49 -6.24
N THR A 423 10.32 26.20 -7.31
CA THR A 423 9.71 27.53 -7.25
C THR A 423 8.28 27.49 -7.80
N PRO A 424 7.30 28.12 -7.13
CA PRO A 424 5.99 28.32 -7.73
C PRO A 424 6.15 29.17 -9.00
N GLY A 425 5.36 28.88 -10.03
CA GLY A 425 5.47 29.57 -11.31
C GLY A 425 5.02 28.75 -12.50
N GLU A 426 5.27 29.30 -13.68
CA GLU A 426 4.94 28.72 -14.97
C GLU A 426 5.94 27.63 -15.37
N ILE A 427 5.42 26.48 -15.78
CA ILE A 427 6.17 25.35 -16.31
C ILE A 427 5.67 25.10 -17.73
N GLN A 428 6.59 25.10 -18.68
CA GLN A 428 6.28 24.88 -20.09
C GLN A 428 6.58 23.43 -20.47
N PHE A 429 5.64 22.84 -21.22
CA PHE A 429 5.73 21.47 -21.73
C PHE A 429 5.61 21.49 -23.25
N LYS A 430 6.50 20.75 -23.92
CA LYS A 430 6.36 20.41 -25.32
C LYS A 430 5.82 18.99 -25.43
N VAL A 431 4.80 18.78 -26.25
CA VAL A 431 4.21 17.46 -26.47
C VAL A 431 4.88 16.86 -27.71
N SER A 432 5.71 15.85 -27.52
CA SER A 432 6.46 15.22 -28.62
C SER A 432 5.59 14.26 -29.44
N ARG A 433 4.50 13.76 -28.85
CA ARG A 433 3.59 12.79 -29.47
C ARG A 433 2.14 13.15 -29.14
N THR A 434 1.46 13.77 -30.09
CA THR A 434 0.07 14.26 -29.94
C THR A 434 -1.00 13.15 -29.86
N ALA A 435 -0.63 11.90 -30.11
CA ALA A 435 -1.54 10.74 -30.08
C ALA A 435 -1.35 9.84 -28.85
N VAL A 436 -0.43 10.17 -27.93
CA VAL A 436 -0.15 9.34 -26.75
C VAL A 436 -0.82 9.95 -25.51
N PRO A 437 -1.70 9.22 -24.83
CA PRO A 437 -2.33 9.68 -23.61
C PRO A 437 -1.31 9.83 -22.48
N PHE A 438 -1.49 10.86 -21.66
CA PHE A 438 -0.74 11.04 -20.43
C PHE A 438 -1.65 11.61 -19.35
N ILE A 439 -1.22 11.45 -18.10
CA ILE A 439 -1.96 11.90 -16.93
C ILE A 439 -0.99 12.62 -16.02
N ILE A 440 -1.37 13.79 -15.52
CA ILE A 440 -0.53 14.56 -14.60
C ILE A 440 -1.21 14.61 -13.24
N PHE A 441 -0.48 14.36 -12.16
CA PHE A 441 -0.98 14.58 -10.81
C PHE A 441 0.10 15.22 -9.94
N VAL A 442 -0.32 15.97 -8.93
CA VAL A 442 0.57 16.83 -8.14
C VAL A 442 0.52 16.52 -6.66
N GLU A 443 1.71 16.48 -6.08
CA GLU A 443 1.94 16.48 -4.64
C GLU A 443 2.57 17.81 -4.21
N PRO A 444 2.03 18.49 -3.18
CA PRO A 444 2.71 19.63 -2.60
C PRO A 444 4.06 19.15 -2.05
N ARG A 445 5.14 19.83 -2.40
CA ARG A 445 6.39 19.58 -1.72
C ARG A 445 6.17 20.03 -0.28
N ARG A 446 6.30 19.11 0.68
CA ARG A 446 6.38 19.51 2.08
C ARG A 446 7.59 20.42 2.14
N GLY A 447 7.36 21.70 2.46
CA GLY A 447 8.47 22.61 2.71
C GLY A 447 9.37 21.90 3.70
N ASP A 448 10.58 21.57 3.25
CA ASP A 448 11.59 21.02 4.13
C ASP A 448 11.69 22.02 5.27
N ALA A 449 11.28 21.61 6.47
CA ALA A 449 11.54 22.41 7.64
C ALA A 449 13.07 22.57 7.68
N PHE A 450 13.57 23.74 7.27
CA PHE A 450 14.98 24.12 7.26
C PHE A 450 15.92 23.29 6.37
N SER A 451 15.69 23.23 5.05
CA SER A 451 16.77 22.89 4.10
C SER A 451 17.33 24.18 3.48
N CYS A 452 18.53 24.59 3.90
CA CYS A 452 19.23 25.73 3.31
C CYS A 452 19.81 25.36 1.94
N ASP A 453 19.55 26.18 0.91
CA ASP A 453 20.08 26.05 -0.46
C ASP A 453 21.61 26.25 -0.51
N GLY A 454 22.39 25.16 -0.49
CA GLY A 454 23.84 25.19 -0.73
C GLY A 454 24.33 23.91 -1.41
N GLU A 455 25.46 23.99 -2.13
CA GLU A 455 26.12 22.82 -2.71
C GLU A 455 26.59 21.85 -1.61
N GLU A 456 26.19 20.58 -1.71
CA GLU A 456 26.49 19.53 -0.74
C GLU A 456 27.82 18.84 -1.07
N GLU A 457 28.70 18.69 -0.07
CA GLU A 457 30.01 18.01 -0.19
C GLU A 457 30.10 16.87 0.84
N VAL A 458 30.41 15.64 0.39
CA VAL A 458 30.48 14.44 1.26
C VAL A 458 31.82 14.43 2.01
N LEU A 459 31.79 14.72 3.31
CA LEU A 459 33.01 14.74 4.13
C LEU A 459 33.48 13.34 4.56
N SER A 460 32.58 12.37 4.56
CA SER A 460 32.82 11.04 5.08
C SER A 460 33.44 10.08 4.07
N LEU A 461 33.79 10.51 2.85
CA LEU A 461 34.31 9.62 1.82
C LEU A 461 35.78 9.28 2.09
N ALA A 462 36.07 8.04 2.48
CA ALA A 462 37.43 7.56 2.67
C ALA A 462 38.26 7.75 1.37
N GLY A 463 39.34 8.55 1.45
CA GLY A 463 40.18 8.93 0.31
C GLY A 463 39.76 10.23 -0.43
N GLY A 464 38.72 10.91 0.03
CA GLY A 464 38.36 12.25 -0.44
C GLY A 464 39.35 13.34 0.02
N PRO A 465 39.37 14.52 -0.65
CA PRO A 465 40.36 15.57 -0.39
C PRO A 465 40.27 16.20 1.00
N VAL A 466 39.17 15.95 1.73
CA VAL A 466 38.89 16.51 3.07
C VAL A 466 38.90 15.43 4.16
N PHE A 467 39.01 14.15 3.79
CA PHE A 467 39.06 13.03 4.73
C PHE A 467 40.46 12.91 5.33
N SER A 468 40.59 12.98 6.65
CA SER A 468 41.86 12.92 7.36
C SER A 468 42.22 11.48 7.73
N GLU A 469 41.55 10.92 8.73
CA GLU A 469 41.74 9.55 9.19
C GLU A 469 40.48 9.05 9.90
N CYS A 470 40.38 7.73 10.09
CA CYS A 470 39.37 7.16 10.97
C CYS A 470 39.99 6.16 11.93
N GLU A 471 39.66 6.32 13.22
CA GLU A 471 40.00 5.37 14.28
C GLU A 471 38.73 4.67 14.77
N SER A 472 38.81 3.36 15.03
CA SER A 472 37.71 2.61 15.63
C SER A 472 38.17 1.75 16.78
N THR A 473 37.32 1.61 17.78
CA THR A 473 37.61 0.86 19.01
C THR A 473 37.23 -0.61 18.93
N SER A 474 36.70 -1.05 17.78
CA SER A 474 36.23 -2.41 17.53
C SER A 474 36.47 -2.75 16.07
N GLU A 475 37.65 -3.30 15.77
CA GLU A 475 38.04 -3.72 14.42
C GLU A 475 37.91 -5.22 14.29
N GLN A 476 37.08 -5.67 13.35
CA GLN A 476 37.05 -7.05 12.91
C GLN A 476 37.97 -7.18 11.69
N PRO A 477 38.91 -8.15 11.67
CA PRO A 477 39.68 -8.43 10.46
C PRO A 477 38.73 -8.81 9.30
N ASP A 478 39.15 -8.58 8.05
CA ASP A 478 38.43 -8.89 6.81
C ASP A 478 37.44 -7.81 6.30
N GLY A 479 37.84 -6.54 6.28
CA GLY A 479 37.15 -5.49 5.51
C GLY A 479 35.93 -4.88 6.20
N PHE A 480 35.83 -5.02 7.52
CA PHE A 480 34.86 -4.33 8.38
C PHE A 480 35.56 -3.32 9.31
N ASP A 481 36.55 -2.60 8.76
CA ASP A 481 37.19 -1.49 9.43
C ASP A 481 36.38 -0.19 9.24
N CYS A 482 36.72 0.86 9.98
CA CYS A 482 36.05 2.14 9.82
C CYS A 482 36.13 2.67 8.37
N MET A 483 37.25 2.40 7.70
CA MET A 483 37.45 2.79 6.31
C MET A 483 36.43 2.13 5.38
N ALA A 484 36.05 0.88 5.62
CA ALA A 484 35.00 0.19 4.90
C ALA A 484 33.60 0.77 5.18
N GLY A 485 33.32 1.22 6.41
CA GLY A 485 32.07 1.90 6.74
C GLY A 485 31.92 3.28 6.08
N LEU A 486 33.05 3.96 5.86
CA LEU A 486 33.12 5.32 5.33
C LEU A 486 33.55 5.37 3.84
N ASN A 487 33.65 4.25 3.15
CA ASN A 487 34.11 4.19 1.75
C ASN A 487 33.15 4.80 0.71
N GLY A 488 32.08 5.48 1.14
CA GLY A 488 31.07 6.06 0.25
C GLY A 488 30.14 5.06 -0.43
N LYS A 489 30.34 3.74 -0.26
CA LYS A 489 29.38 2.72 -0.73
C LYS A 489 28.15 2.62 0.19
N HIS A 490 28.20 3.32 1.33
CA HIS A 490 27.13 3.43 2.32
C HIS A 490 26.65 4.88 2.48
N LEU A 491 26.52 5.61 1.36
CA LEU A 491 25.79 6.89 1.32
C LEU A 491 24.32 6.68 1.73
N ASP A 492 23.80 7.63 2.50
CA ASP A 492 22.48 7.63 3.14
C ASP A 492 21.30 7.46 2.13
N ARG A 493 20.31 6.56 2.18
CA ARG A 493 19.92 5.38 3.00
C ARG A 493 20.46 5.31 4.45
N ARG A 494 19.59 5.69 5.40
CA ARG A 494 19.73 5.70 6.88
C ARG A 494 21.17 5.66 7.49
N PHE A 495 21.50 6.76 8.20
CA PHE A 495 22.63 7.06 9.10
C PHE A 495 23.90 7.72 8.50
N GLY A 496 23.84 8.25 7.28
CA GLY A 496 24.84 9.19 6.74
C GLY A 496 24.76 10.58 7.40
N THR A 497 25.86 11.32 7.40
CA THR A 497 25.92 12.68 7.99
C THR A 497 26.59 13.66 7.02
N TRP A 498 25.98 14.83 6.87
CA TRP A 498 26.38 15.90 5.94
C TRP A 498 26.57 17.22 6.70
N ARG A 499 27.39 18.13 6.17
CA ARG A 499 27.58 19.49 6.72
C ARG A 499 27.85 20.49 5.59
N THR A 500 27.33 21.71 5.72
CA THR A 500 27.50 22.78 4.74
C THR A 500 28.77 23.60 4.99
N LYS A 501 29.31 24.20 3.92
CA LYS A 501 30.54 24.99 3.93
C LYS A 501 30.29 26.38 4.55
N GLY A 502 30.28 26.45 5.88
CA GLY A 502 30.09 27.70 6.63
C GLY A 502 29.55 27.53 8.05
N GLY A 503 29.00 26.37 8.39
CA GLY A 503 28.82 25.93 9.78
C GLY A 503 30.01 25.12 10.21
#